data_AF-A0A6J7N4K6-F1
#
_entry.id   AF-A0A6J7N4K6-F1
#
_cell.length_a   1.000
_cell.length_b   1.000
_cell.length_c   1.000
_cell.angle_alpha   90.00
_cell.angle_beta   90.00
_cell.angle_gamma   90.00
#
_symmetry.space_group_name_H-M   'P 1'
#
loop_
_entity.id
_entity.type
_entity.pdbx_description
1 polymer ?
#
loop_
_entity_poly.entity_id
_entity_poly.type
_entity_poly.pdbx_seq_one_letter_code
_entity_poly.pdbx_strand_id
1 'polypeptide(L)'
;MVLAFGIGFLLPVLLVFLQIVGVITPQTLLKQWRISIMTIFAVAAVITPSGDPVSMLALAVPMSVLFLIAVLIGYIVQRRRRKSEDNDADDD
;
A
#
# COMPACT_ATOMS: atom_id res chain seq x y z
N MET A 1 -12.97 -17.77 -6.26
CA MET A 1 -11.68 -17.45 -5.60
C MET A 1 -10.76 -16.60 -6.46
N VAL A 2 -10.51 -16.92 -7.73
CA VAL A 2 -9.60 -16.13 -8.60
C VAL A 2 -10.02 -14.66 -8.77
N LEU A 3 -11.31 -14.39 -9.01
CA LEU A 3 -11.82 -13.02 -9.14
C LEU A 3 -11.66 -12.20 -7.85
N ALA A 4 -11.91 -12.82 -6.70
CA ALA A 4 -11.80 -12.15 -5.41
C ALA A 4 -10.32 -11.84 -5.07
N PHE A 5 -9.39 -12.75 -5.42
CA PHE A 5 -7.95 -12.48 -5.38
C PHE A 5 -7.56 -11.29 -6.25
N GLY A 6 -8.06 -11.23 -7.49
CA GLY A 6 -7.78 -10.12 -8.43
C GLY A 6 -8.30 -8.77 -7.91
N ILE A 7 -9.53 -8.73 -7.39
CA ILE A 7 -10.11 -7.52 -6.80
C ILE A 7 -9.34 -7.11 -5.54
N GLY A 8 -8.94 -8.08 -4.73
CA GLY A 8 -8.10 -7.85 -3.57
C GLY A 8 -6.79 -7.16 -3.94
N PHE A 9 -6.07 -7.67 -4.96
CA PHE A 9 -4.82 -7.09 -5.43
C PHE A 9 -4.95 -5.68 -6.04
N LEU A 10 -6.15 -5.29 -6.50
CA LEU A 10 -6.38 -3.92 -6.96
C LEU A 10 -6.28 -2.89 -5.82
N LEU A 11 -6.58 -3.27 -4.58
CA LEU A 11 -6.53 -2.34 -3.43
C LEU A 11 -5.13 -1.80 -3.16
N PRO A 12 -4.07 -2.62 -2.96
CA PRO A 12 -2.73 -2.11 -2.75
C PRO A 12 -2.21 -1.33 -3.97
N VAL A 13 -2.56 -1.74 -5.19
CA VAL A 13 -2.19 -1.02 -6.43
C VAL A 13 -2.87 0.36 -6.49
N LEU A 14 -4.15 0.45 -6.16
CA LEU A 14 -4.88 1.73 -6.09
C LEU A 14 -4.26 2.66 -5.04
N LEU A 15 -3.79 2.09 -3.94
CA LEU A 15 -3.12 2.83 -2.86
C LEU A 15 -1.80 3.45 -3.37
N VAL A 16 -0.99 2.70 -4.14
CA VAL A 16 0.20 3.25 -4.83
C VAL A 16 -0.20 4.43 -5.71
N PHE A 17 -1.25 4.25 -6.52
CA PHE A 17 -1.69 5.27 -7.46
C PHE A 17 -2.08 6.57 -6.73
N LEU A 18 -2.86 6.47 -5.66
CA LEU A 18 -3.23 7.62 -4.82
C LEU A 18 -2.00 8.30 -4.18
N GLN A 19 -0.98 7.52 -3.85
CA GLN A 19 0.27 8.00 -3.28
C GLN A 19 1.13 8.76 -4.32
N ILE A 20 1.13 8.31 -5.59
CA ILE A 20 1.81 8.99 -6.71
C ILE A 20 1.10 10.30 -7.07
N VAL A 21 -0.23 10.32 -7.06
CA VAL A 21 -1.05 11.51 -7.32
C VAL A 21 -0.95 12.54 -6.17
N GLY A 22 -0.40 12.15 -5.02
CA GLY A 22 -0.15 13.04 -3.88
C GLY A 22 -1.32 13.15 -2.90
N VAL A 23 -2.37 12.33 -3.05
CA VAL A 23 -3.52 12.29 -2.15
C VAL A 23 -3.13 11.66 -0.80
N ILE A 24 -2.23 10.67 -0.82
CA ILE A 24 -1.76 9.98 0.38
C ILE A 24 -0.25 10.13 0.53
N THR A 25 0.18 10.51 1.73
CA THR A 25 1.60 10.66 2.08
C THR A 25 2.17 9.32 2.56
N PRO A 26 3.36 8.89 2.10
CA PRO A 26 4.06 7.71 2.63
C PRO A 26 4.25 7.74 4.14
N GLN A 27 4.47 8.93 4.69
CA GLN A 27 4.63 9.18 6.13
C GLN A 27 3.38 8.80 6.92
N THR A 28 2.20 9.12 6.37
CA THR A 28 0.90 8.76 6.96
C THR A 28 0.70 7.25 6.92
N LEU A 29 1.07 6.60 5.81
CA LEU A 29 0.98 5.15 5.66
C LEU A 29 1.91 4.39 6.61
N LEU A 30 3.13 4.88 6.81
CA LEU A 30 4.06 4.33 7.79
C LEU A 30 3.54 4.52 9.23
N LYS A 31 2.97 5.69 9.55
CA LYS A 31 2.39 5.95 10.87
C LYS A 31 1.14 5.09 11.14
N GLN A 32 0.39 4.77 10.10
CA GLN A 32 -0.82 3.93 10.16
C GLN A 32 -0.61 2.50 9.65
N TRP A 33 0.63 1.98 9.66
CA TRP A 33 0.95 0.64 9.16
C TRP A 33 0.07 -0.48 9.76
N ARG A 34 -0.30 -0.36 11.04
CA ARG A 34 -1.25 -1.25 11.73
C ARG A 34 -2.63 -1.26 11.09
N ILE A 35 -3.15 -0.09 10.69
CA ILE A 35 -4.46 0.04 10.03
C ILE A 35 -4.40 -0.62 8.65
N SER A 36 -3.32 -0.40 7.89
CA SER A 36 -3.14 -1.03 6.59
C SER A 36 -3.09 -2.56 6.67
N ILE A 37 -2.35 -3.11 7.64
CA ILE A 37 -2.34 -4.57 7.89
C ILE A 37 -3.73 -5.05 8.29
N MET A 38 -4.43 -4.35 9.17
CA MET A 38 -5.81 -4.70 9.56
C MET A 38 -6.77 -4.69 8.36
N THR A 39 -6.66 -3.71 7.47
CA THR A 39 -7.47 -3.64 6.24
C THR A 39 -7.18 -4.81 5.31
N ILE A 40 -5.91 -5.18 5.13
CA ILE A 40 -5.52 -6.34 4.31
C ILE A 40 -6.12 -7.63 4.88
N PHE A 41 -6.04 -7.82 6.21
CA PHE A 41 -6.64 -8.97 6.88
C PHE A 41 -8.17 -8.94 6.83
N ALA A 42 -8.81 -7.79 7.01
CA ALA A 42 -10.26 -7.66 6.91
C ALA A 42 -10.76 -8.00 5.49
N VAL A 43 -10.06 -7.50 4.47
CA VAL A 43 -10.36 -7.81 3.07
C VAL A 43 -10.13 -9.31 2.79
N ALA A 44 -9.04 -9.88 3.28
CA ALA A 44 -8.78 -11.31 3.17
C ALA A 44 -9.87 -12.16 3.84
N ALA A 45 -10.39 -11.74 5.00
CA ALA A 45 -11.47 -12.42 5.70
C ALA A 45 -12.79 -12.36 4.93
N VAL A 46 -13.12 -11.22 4.34
CA VAL A 46 -14.32 -11.06 3.49
C VAL A 46 -14.23 -11.89 2.21
N ILE A 47 -13.03 -11.97 1.62
CA ILE A 47 -12.76 -12.73 0.40
C ILE A 47 -12.72 -14.25 0.65
N THR A 48 -12.33 -14.68 1.86
CA THR A 48 -12.16 -16.08 2.23
C THR A 48 -13.38 -16.57 3.01
N PRO A 49 -14.45 -17.06 2.35
CA PRO A 49 -15.69 -17.46 3.02
C PRO A 49 -15.51 -18.64 3.98
N SER A 50 -14.43 -19.41 3.84
CA SER A 50 -14.10 -20.56 4.67
C SER A 50 -13.38 -20.20 5.98
N GLY A 51 -12.89 -18.97 6.14
CA GLY A 51 -12.25 -18.51 7.39
C GLY A 51 -11.00 -19.30 7.82
N ASP A 52 -10.42 -20.07 6.91
CA ASP A 52 -9.29 -20.94 7.19
C ASP A 52 -7.96 -20.14 7.21
N PRO A 53 -7.20 -20.19 8.32
CA PRO A 53 -6.02 -19.34 8.51
C PRO A 53 -4.95 -19.51 7.43
N VAL A 54 -4.82 -20.70 6.85
CA VAL A 54 -3.80 -21.02 5.84
C VAL A 54 -4.11 -20.32 4.52
N SER A 55 -5.33 -20.43 3.99
CA SER A 55 -5.71 -19.75 2.75
C SER A 55 -5.77 -18.24 2.93
N MET A 56 -6.18 -17.78 4.12
CA MET A 56 -6.17 -16.36 4.46
C MET A 56 -4.75 -15.78 4.44
N LEU A 57 -3.76 -16.50 5.02
CA LEU A 57 -2.35 -16.09 4.96
C LEU A 57 -1.78 -16.19 3.55
N ALA A 58 -2.14 -17.22 2.77
CA ALA A 58 -1.70 -17.36 1.38
C ALA A 58 -2.14 -16.17 0.50
N LEU A 59 -3.24 -15.49 0.84
CA LEU A 59 -3.71 -14.26 0.20
C LEU A 59 -3.11 -12.99 0.84
N ALA A 60 -3.11 -12.92 2.17
CA ALA A 60 -2.67 -11.75 2.93
C ALA A 60 -1.16 -11.50 2.79
N VAL A 61 -0.33 -12.54 2.66
CA VAL A 61 1.12 -12.42 2.47
C VAL A 61 1.47 -11.66 1.19
N PRO A 62 1.06 -12.10 -0.02
CA PRO A 62 1.40 -11.38 -1.25
C PRO A 62 0.78 -9.97 -1.29
N MET A 63 -0.40 -9.76 -0.71
CA MET A 63 -0.97 -8.42 -0.55
C MET A 63 -0.14 -7.51 0.37
N SER A 64 0.32 -8.04 1.50
CA SER A 64 1.20 -7.32 2.43
C SER A 64 2.52 -6.94 1.75
N VAL A 65 3.09 -7.84 0.95
CA VAL A 65 4.30 -7.56 0.17
C VAL A 65 4.05 -6.42 -0.83
N LEU A 66 2.95 -6.47 -1.57
CA LEU A 66 2.55 -5.40 -2.50
C LEU A 66 2.36 -4.06 -1.79
N PHE A 67 1.74 -4.05 -0.61
CA PHE A 67 1.60 -2.86 0.21
C PHE A 67 2.95 -2.30 0.68
N LEU A 68 3.90 -3.16 1.08
CA LEU A 68 5.25 -2.72 1.46
C LEU A 68 6.00 -2.11 0.27
N ILE A 69 5.90 -2.74 -0.91
CA ILE A 69 6.45 -2.19 -2.15
C ILE A 69 5.82 -0.83 -2.46
N ALA A 70 4.49 -0.69 -2.28
CA ALA A 70 3.78 0.55 -2.49
C ALA A 70 4.31 1.69 -1.64
N VAL A 71 4.43 1.43 -0.33
CA VAL A 71 4.96 2.39 0.64
C VAL A 71 6.40 2.79 0.27
N LEU A 72 7.23 1.81 -0.14
CA LEU A 72 8.62 2.06 -0.54
C LEU A 72 8.71 2.95 -1.78
N ILE A 73 7.93 2.66 -2.83
CA ILE A 73 7.88 3.47 -4.06
C ILE A 73 7.45 4.89 -3.73
N GLY A 74 6.36 5.05 -2.97
CA GLY A 74 5.89 6.37 -2.58
C GLY A 74 6.91 7.14 -1.75
N TYR A 75 7.65 6.47 -0.86
CA TYR A 75 8.73 7.09 -0.09
C TYR A 75 9.85 7.60 -1.00
N ILE A 76 10.27 6.83 -2.00
CA ILE A 76 11.29 7.22 -2.97
C ILE A 76 10.81 8.41 -3.81
N VAL A 77 9.58 8.36 -4.32
CA VAL A 77 8.99 9.45 -5.13
C VAL A 77 8.89 10.74 -4.32
N GLN A 78 8.41 10.67 -3.08
CA GLN A 78 8.32 11.83 -2.21
C GLN A 78 9.70 12.42 -1.86
N ARG A 79 10.70 11.57 -1.61
CA ARG A 79 12.07 12.03 -1.35
C ARG A 79 12.70 12.71 -2.56
N ARG A 80 12.41 12.24 -3.78
CA ARG A 80 12.86 12.93 -5.00
C ARG A 80 12.22 14.31 -5.15
N ARG A 81 10.90 14.44 -4.90
CA ARG A 81 10.21 15.74 -4.97
C ARG A 81 10.73 16.76 -3.96
N ARG A 82 10.93 16.38 -2.70
CA ARG A 82 11.51 17.27 -1.68
C ARG A 82 12.92 17.74 -2.03
N LYS A 83 13.73 16.89 -2.69
CA LYS A 83 15.08 17.26 -3.10
C LYS A 83 15.10 18.25 -4.26
N SER A 84 14.06 18.29 -5.08
CA SER A 84 13.92 19.30 -6.14
C SER A 84 13.52 20.66 -5.58
N GLU A 85 12.64 20.71 -4.59
CA GLU A 85 12.21 21.97 -3.95
C GLU A 85 13.34 22.65 -3.16
N ASP A 86 14.23 21.89 -2.49
CA ASP A 86 15.40 22.45 -1.79
C ASP A 86 16.44 23.05 -2.76
N ASN A 87 16.55 22.50 -3.97
CA ASN A 87 17.60 22.87 -4.92
C ASN A 87 17.24 24.12 -5.75
N ASP A 88 15.95 24.47 -5.84
CA ASP A 88 15.48 25.74 -6.41
C ASP A 88 15.54 26.88 -5.39
N ALA A 89 15.57 26.60 -4.07
CA ALA A 89 15.62 27.60 -3.01
C ALA A 89 17.04 28.09 -2.65
N ASP A 90 18.08 27.37 -3.07
CA ASP A 90 19.49 27.77 -2.90
C ASP A 90 20.03 28.62 -4.09
N ASP A 91 19.26 28.76 -5.18
CA ASP A 91 19.63 29.51 -6.40
C ASP A 91 19.01 30.93 -6.47
N ASP A 92 18.21 31.34 -5.46
CA ASP A 92 17.63 32.70 -5.25
C ASP A 92 18.33 33.44 -4.09
#